data_AF-A0A8S1S8E3-F1
#
_entry.id   AF-A0A8S1S8E3-F1
#
_cell.length_a   1.000
_cell.length_b   1.000
_cell.length_c   1.000
_cell.angle_alpha   90.00
_cell.angle_beta   90.00
_cell.angle_gamma   90.00
#
_symmetry.space_group_name_H-M   'P 1'
#
loop_
_entity.id
_entity.type
_entity.pdbx_description
1 polymer ?
#
loop_
_entity_poly.entity_id
_entity_poly.type
_entity_poly.pdbx_seq_one_letter_code
_entity_poly.pdbx_strand_id
1 'polypeptide(L)'
;MAMREQPCPYRIIDDFGGAFSMGCFAGCIFYFLKGMSFAPKKERFFGGIQLLKRRAPILGGSFALWGGLFSITDCTLMHLRNQQDFINPIVAGAFTGGFLAIRAGTRIAVRNAIFGGIILGFIQLAEVGMLKMQMREEMKRMQQQQQQQMAEMQEMMEMQTNRASKKQQPKVEKY
;
A
#
# COMPACT_ATOMS: atom_id res chain seq x y z
N MET A 1 5.04 -7.92 -1.23
CA MET A 1 5.68 -7.07 -2.25
C MET A 1 6.31 -5.86 -1.55
N ALA A 2 7.58 -5.96 -1.16
CA ALA A 2 8.34 -4.83 -0.62
C ALA A 2 8.80 -3.97 -1.80
N MET A 3 7.92 -3.08 -2.28
CA MET A 3 8.36 -1.97 -3.13
C MET A 3 9.35 -1.17 -2.27
N ARG A 4 10.61 -1.06 -2.71
CA ARG A 4 11.70 -0.36 -2.00
C ARG A 4 11.16 0.87 -1.28
N GLU A 5 11.06 0.85 0.04
CA GLU A 5 10.84 2.07 0.81
C GLU A 5 12.00 3.00 0.46
N GLN A 6 11.72 4.05 -0.31
CA GLN A 6 12.72 5.08 -0.55
C GLN A 6 13.11 5.63 0.82
N PRO A 7 14.41 5.71 1.16
CA PRO A 7 14.81 6.28 2.44
C PRO A 7 14.30 7.73 2.52
N CYS A 8 13.80 8.12 3.69
CA CYS A 8 13.55 9.53 3.98
C CYS A 8 14.88 10.29 3.75
N PRO A 9 14.93 11.36 2.94
CA PRO A 9 13.83 12.26 2.57
C PRO A 9 13.24 12.08 1.16
N TYR A 10 13.77 11.16 0.33
CA TYR A 10 13.33 11.02 -1.07
C TYR A 10 11.85 10.64 -1.19
N ARG A 11 11.36 9.80 -0.25
CA ARG A 11 9.95 9.44 -0.13
C ARG A 11 9.03 10.65 -0.02
N ILE A 12 9.42 11.68 0.74
CA ILE A 12 8.61 12.89 0.94
C ILE A 12 8.43 13.61 -0.40
N ILE A 13 9.50 13.76 -1.17
CA ILE A 13 9.47 14.46 -2.47
C ILE A 13 8.60 13.69 -3.47
N ASP A 14 8.74 12.36 -3.50
CA ASP A 14 7.94 11.49 -4.36
C ASP A 14 6.45 11.56 -4.00
N ASP A 15 6.12 11.56 -2.69
CA ASP A 15 4.74 11.67 -2.22
C ASP A 15 4.12 13.05 -2.51
N PHE A 16 4.90 14.14 -2.41
CA PHE A 16 4.45 15.47 -2.86
C PHE A 16 4.11 15.48 -4.35
N GLY A 17 5.02 14.97 -5.19
CA GLY A 17 4.86 14.95 -6.64
C GLY A 17 3.73 14.01 -7.10
N GLY A 18 3.65 12.82 -6.50
CA GLY A 18 2.62 11.83 -6.74
C GLY A 18 1.24 12.36 -6.37
N ALA A 19 1.08 12.90 -5.16
CA ALA A 19 -0.19 13.46 -4.70
C ALA A 19 -0.59 14.71 -5.48
N PHE A 20 0.36 15.58 -5.85
CA PHE A 20 0.08 16.73 -6.71
C PHE A 20 -0.44 16.30 -8.08
N SER A 21 0.23 15.32 -8.69
CA SER A 21 -0.15 14.76 -9.99
C SER A 21 -1.55 14.17 -9.93
N MET A 22 -1.80 13.29 -8.96
CA MET A 22 -3.13 12.69 -8.75
C MET A 22 -4.21 13.75 -8.56
N GLY A 23 -3.97 14.77 -7.74
CA GLY A 23 -4.92 15.85 -7.50
C GLY A 23 -5.16 16.73 -8.73
N CYS A 24 -4.13 16.98 -9.54
CA CYS A 24 -4.27 17.70 -10.81
C CYS A 24 -5.06 16.89 -11.83
N PHE A 25 -4.77 15.60 -12.00
CA PHE A 25 -5.52 14.74 -12.90
C PHE A 25 -7.00 14.65 -12.51
N ALA A 26 -7.30 14.37 -11.24
CA ALA A 26 -8.66 14.32 -10.73
C ALA A 26 -9.36 15.68 -10.85
N GLY A 27 -8.64 16.77 -10.53
CA GLY A 27 -9.13 18.14 -10.64
C GLY A 27 -9.44 18.55 -12.07
N CYS A 28 -8.58 18.20 -13.04
CA CYS A 28 -8.79 18.47 -14.45
C CYS A 28 -10.10 17.84 -14.93
N ILE A 29 -10.32 16.56 -14.64
CA ILE A 29 -11.54 15.85 -15.05
C ILE A 29 -12.77 16.46 -14.36
N PHE A 30 -12.73 16.60 -13.03
CA PHE A 30 -13.87 17.06 -12.26
C PHE A 30 -14.26 18.51 -12.58
N TYR A 31 -13.30 19.43 -12.61
CA TYR A 31 -13.56 20.85 -12.88
C TYR A 31 -13.85 21.13 -14.35
N PHE A 32 -13.34 20.32 -15.29
CA PHE A 32 -13.72 20.42 -16.70
C PHE A 32 -15.20 20.06 -16.90
N LEU A 33 -15.63 18.89 -16.40
CA LEU A 33 -17.02 18.45 -16.48
C LEU A 33 -17.96 19.43 -15.76
N LYS A 34 -17.56 19.86 -14.55
CA LYS A 34 -18.30 20.85 -13.78
C LYS A 34 -18.40 22.18 -14.54
N GLY A 35 -17.31 22.66 -15.12
CA GLY A 35 -17.28 23.92 -15.86
C GLY A 35 -18.13 23.87 -17.14
N MET A 36 -18.13 22.75 -17.86
CA MET A 36 -19.00 22.56 -19.02
C MET A 36 -20.49 22.54 -18.66
N SER A 37 -20.85 21.99 -17.49
CA SER A 37 -22.23 21.92 -17.01
C SER A 37 -22.78 23.29 -16.59
N PHE A 38 -21.97 24.08 -15.87
CA PHE A 38 -22.37 25.41 -15.39
C PHE A 38 -22.24 26.53 -16.43
N ALA A 39 -21.53 26.32 -17.54
CA ALA A 39 -21.31 27.34 -18.56
C ALA A 39 -22.49 27.47 -19.56
N PRO A 40 -22.74 28.68 -20.10
CA PRO A 40 -23.78 28.91 -21.10
C PRO A 40 -23.51 28.10 -22.38
N LYS A 41 -24.57 27.66 -23.06
CA LYS A 41 -24.53 26.64 -24.14
C LYS A 41 -23.44 26.85 -25.21
N LYS A 42 -23.14 28.10 -25.57
CA LYS A 42 -22.17 28.45 -26.63
C LYS A 42 -20.71 28.47 -26.16
N GLU A 43 -20.46 28.57 -24.86
CA GLU A 43 -19.13 28.71 -24.26
C GLU A 43 -18.79 27.54 -23.32
N ARG A 44 -19.49 26.40 -23.46
CA ARG A 44 -19.34 25.27 -22.52
C ARG A 44 -17.92 24.74 -22.46
N PHE A 45 -17.32 24.52 -23.62
CA PHE A 45 -15.95 24.01 -23.71
C PHE A 45 -14.94 25.00 -23.13
N PHE A 46 -15.07 26.29 -23.48
CA PHE A 46 -14.20 27.35 -22.98
C PHE A 46 -14.37 27.57 -21.46
N GLY A 47 -15.61 27.56 -20.97
CA GLY A 47 -15.92 27.61 -19.54
C GLY A 47 -15.38 26.41 -18.76
N GLY A 48 -15.43 25.21 -19.35
CA GLY A 48 -14.75 24.02 -18.83
C GLY A 48 -13.24 24.20 -18.68
N ILE A 49 -12.58 24.70 -19.72
CA ILE A 49 -11.13 24.96 -19.71
C ILE A 49 -10.76 26.07 -18.73
N GLN A 50 -11.54 27.14 -18.65
CA GLN A 50 -11.27 28.22 -17.70
C GLN A 50 -11.41 27.74 -16.25
N LEU A 51 -12.44 26.94 -15.95
CA LEU A 51 -12.66 26.44 -14.60
C LEU A 51 -11.58 25.43 -14.20
N LEU A 52 -11.21 24.49 -15.09
CA LEU A 52 -10.15 23.53 -14.81
C LEU A 52 -8.81 24.24 -14.57
N LYS A 53 -8.43 25.21 -15.41
CA LYS A 53 -7.15 25.93 -15.27
C LYS A 53 -7.05 26.68 -13.94
N ARG A 54 -8.17 27.23 -13.45
CA ARG A 54 -8.20 27.98 -12.19
C ARG A 54 -8.25 27.08 -10.95
N ARG A 55 -8.86 25.90 -11.02
CA ARG A 55 -9.18 25.08 -9.84
C ARG A 55 -8.41 23.77 -9.72
N ALA A 56 -8.04 23.14 -10.83
CA ALA A 56 -7.25 21.90 -10.83
C ALA A 56 -5.90 22.03 -10.08
N PRO A 57 -5.07 23.07 -10.28
CA PRO A 57 -3.81 23.20 -9.54
C PRO A 57 -4.01 23.50 -8.05
N ILE A 58 -5.11 24.16 -7.66
CA ILE A 58 -5.45 24.41 -6.25
C ILE A 58 -5.78 23.08 -5.54
N LEU A 59 -6.54 22.22 -6.22
CA LEU A 59 -6.84 20.88 -5.72
C LEU A 59 -5.55 20.03 -5.65
N GLY A 60 -4.75 20.04 -6.71
CA GLY A 60 -3.42 19.41 -6.74
C GLY A 60 -2.55 19.84 -5.57
N GLY A 61 -2.43 21.14 -5.30
CA GLY A 61 -1.66 21.64 -4.16
C GLY A 61 -2.22 21.21 -2.80
N SER A 62 -3.54 21.09 -2.68
CA SER A 62 -4.16 20.59 -1.43
C SER A 62 -3.83 19.10 -1.19
N PHE A 63 -3.86 18.27 -2.24
CA PHE A 63 -3.43 16.88 -2.17
C PHE A 63 -1.94 16.74 -1.91
N ALA A 64 -1.11 17.58 -2.54
CA ALA A 64 0.32 17.62 -2.32
C ALA A 64 0.66 17.92 -0.85
N LEU A 65 0.02 18.92 -0.25
CA LEU A 65 0.20 19.24 1.17
C LEU A 65 -0.28 18.12 2.08
N TRP A 66 -1.39 17.46 1.74
CA TRP A 66 -1.88 16.32 2.51
C TRP A 66 -0.91 15.14 2.48
N GLY A 67 -0.51 14.69 1.30
CA GLY A 67 0.42 13.57 1.11
C GLY A 67 1.81 13.87 1.66
N GLY A 68 2.35 15.05 1.36
CA GLY A 68 3.68 15.45 1.82
C GLY A 68 3.75 15.62 3.34
N LEU A 69 2.73 16.23 3.97
CA LEU A 69 2.69 16.35 5.43
C LEU A 69 2.56 14.98 6.11
N PHE A 70 1.83 14.06 5.49
CA PHE A 70 1.72 12.68 5.97
C PHE A 70 3.08 12.00 5.97
N SER A 71 3.79 12.06 4.86
CA SER A 71 5.12 11.44 4.73
C SER A 71 6.17 12.11 5.61
N ILE A 72 6.12 13.43 5.79
CA ILE A 72 6.98 14.14 6.75
C ILE A 72 6.74 13.61 8.16
N THR A 73 5.48 13.49 8.57
CA THR A 73 5.13 13.06 9.94
C THR A 73 5.51 11.61 10.16
N ASP A 74 5.24 10.74 9.18
CA ASP A 74 5.59 9.31 9.24
C ASP A 74 7.11 9.11 9.30
N CYS A 75 7.87 9.78 8.42
CA CYS A 75 9.34 9.79 8.46
C CYS A 75 9.89 10.29 9.80
N THR A 76 9.28 11.33 10.37
CA THR A 76 9.70 11.87 11.67
C THR A 76 9.43 10.88 12.79
N LEU A 77 8.27 10.22 12.81
CA LEU A 77 7.94 9.19 13.80
C LEU A 77 8.85 7.97 13.69
N MET A 78 9.16 7.53 12.47
CA MET A 78 10.13 6.47 12.24
C MET A 78 11.52 6.83 12.80
N HIS A 79 11.97 8.07 12.58
CA HIS A 79 13.26 8.53 13.12
C HIS A 79 13.28 8.63 14.64
N LEU A 80 12.18 9.08 15.26
CA LEU A 80 12.10 9.22 16.72
C LEU A 80 11.97 7.86 17.44
N ARG A 81 11.19 6.92 16.87
CA ARG A 81 10.89 5.64 17.52
C ARG A 81 11.79 4.50 17.08
N ASN A 82 12.52 4.64 15.96
CA ASN A 82 13.32 3.58 15.34
C ASN A 82 12.55 2.25 15.11
N GLN A 83 11.22 2.33 15.00
CA GLN A 83 10.31 1.20 14.83
C GLN A 83 9.30 1.53 13.73
N GLN A 84 9.05 0.58 12.83
CA GLN A 84 8.04 0.67 11.78
C GLN A 84 6.76 -0.06 12.25
N ASP A 85 5.97 0.64 13.07
CA ASP A 85 4.71 0.10 13.59
C ASP A 85 3.50 0.58 12.77
N PHE A 86 2.44 -0.23 12.74
CA PHE A 86 1.13 0.13 12.19
C PHE A 86 0.50 1.38 12.83
N ILE A 87 1.01 1.81 13.99
CA ILE A 87 0.56 3.01 14.71
C ILE A 87 1.09 4.29 14.06
N ASN A 88 2.28 4.25 13.43
CA ASN A 88 2.90 5.43 12.82
C ASN A 88 2.01 6.09 11.75
N PRO A 89 1.45 5.36 10.76
CA PRO A 89 0.56 5.95 9.77
C PRO A 89 -0.77 6.42 10.36
N ILE A 90 -1.27 5.80 11.44
CA ILE A 90 -2.50 6.25 12.13
C ILE A 90 -2.26 7.61 12.79
N VAL A 91 -1.14 7.75 13.52
CA VAL A 91 -0.76 8.98 14.20
C VAL A 91 -0.41 10.06 13.19
N ALA A 92 0.33 9.73 12.12
CA ALA A 92 0.62 10.65 11.02
C ALA A 92 -0.67 11.14 10.35
N GLY A 93 -1.65 10.25 10.17
CA GLY A 93 -2.99 10.57 9.69
C GLY A 93 -3.77 11.53 10.57
N ALA A 94 -3.76 11.28 11.88
CA ALA A 94 -4.40 12.16 12.84
C ALA A 94 -3.73 13.54 12.89
N PHE A 95 -2.39 13.57 12.88
CA PHE A 95 -1.61 14.80 12.90
C PHE A 95 -1.86 15.63 11.64
N THR A 96 -1.81 15.02 10.45
CA THR A 96 -2.04 15.72 9.18
C THR A 96 -3.45 16.30 9.11
N GLY A 97 -4.47 15.50 9.44
CA GLY A 97 -5.86 15.94 9.46
C GLY A 97 -6.09 17.11 10.41
N GLY A 98 -5.47 17.08 11.60
CA GLY A 98 -5.53 18.18 12.57
C GLY A 98 -4.78 19.42 12.10
N PHE A 99 -3.54 19.26 11.65
CA PHE A 99 -2.65 20.36 11.28
C PHE A 99 -3.17 21.15 10.08
N LEU A 100 -3.66 20.48 9.04
CA LEU A 100 -4.25 21.14 7.86
C LEU A 100 -5.51 21.95 8.20
N ALA A 101 -6.23 21.53 9.24
CA ALA A 101 -7.46 22.16 9.70
C ALA A 101 -7.24 23.16 10.86
N ILE A 102 -6.00 23.37 11.33
CA ILE A 102 -5.72 24.22 12.50
C ILE A 102 -6.23 25.66 12.30
N ARG A 103 -6.09 26.18 11.08
CA ARG A 103 -6.57 27.52 10.68
C ARG A 103 -8.09 27.66 10.66
N ALA A 104 -8.84 26.56 10.62
CA ALA A 104 -10.30 26.58 10.67
C ALA A 104 -10.84 26.62 12.11
N GLY A 105 -9.97 26.51 13.12
CA GLY A 105 -10.32 26.52 14.53
C GLY A 105 -10.13 25.15 15.20
N THR A 106 -9.86 25.16 16.50
CA THR A 106 -9.46 23.99 17.29
C THR A 106 -10.48 22.85 17.25
N ARG A 107 -11.77 23.17 17.33
CA ARG A 107 -12.85 22.17 17.25
C ARG A 107 -12.87 21.44 15.90
N ILE A 108 -12.65 22.18 14.80
CA ILE A 108 -12.60 21.60 13.45
C ILE A 108 -11.31 20.81 13.27
N ALA A 109 -10.19 21.29 13.80
CA ALA A 109 -8.91 20.57 13.80
C ALA A 109 -9.01 19.21 14.49
N VAL A 110 -9.55 19.14 15.71
CA VAL A 110 -9.71 17.88 16.45
C VAL A 110 -10.62 16.91 15.69
N ARG A 111 -11.73 17.40 15.12
CA ARG A 111 -12.63 16.54 14.33
C ARG A 111 -11.94 15.96 13.10
N ASN A 112 -11.15 16.75 12.38
CA ASN A 112 -10.40 16.27 11.22
C ASN A 112 -9.26 15.33 11.63
N ALA A 113 -8.62 15.55 12.78
CA ALA A 113 -7.62 14.64 13.32
C ALA A 113 -8.22 13.26 13.63
N ILE A 114 -9.36 13.22 14.32
CA ILE A 114 -10.07 11.96 14.62
C ILE A 114 -10.45 11.25 13.32
N PHE A 115 -11.04 11.99 12.37
CA PHE A 115 -11.45 11.41 11.09
C PHE A 115 -10.26 10.86 10.29
N GLY A 116 -9.15 11.61 10.23
CA GLY A 116 -7.91 11.18 9.57
C GLY A 116 -7.32 9.92 10.21
N GLY A 117 -7.28 9.85 11.54
CA GLY A 117 -6.81 8.68 12.28
C GLY A 117 -7.70 7.45 12.06
N ILE A 118 -9.03 7.61 12.04
CA ILE A 118 -9.97 6.52 11.79
C ILE A 118 -9.79 5.95 10.38
N ILE A 119 -9.74 6.81 9.35
CA ILE A 119 -9.58 6.37 7.95
C ILE A 119 -8.28 5.58 7.78
N LEU A 120 -7.16 6.12 8.25
CA LEU A 120 -5.87 5.46 8.10
C LEU A 120 -5.75 4.21 8.98
N GLY A 121 -6.45 4.17 10.12
CA GLY A 121 -6.62 2.94 10.91
C GLY A 121 -7.32 1.83 10.14
N PHE A 122 -8.38 2.15 9.39
CA PHE A 122 -9.05 1.17 8.53
C PHE A 122 -8.17 0.70 7.37
N ILE A 123 -7.43 1.62 6.74
CA ILE A 123 -6.51 1.28 5.64
C ILE A 123 -5.42 0.33 6.16
N GLN A 124 -4.81 0.64 7.29
CA GLN A 124 -3.76 -0.19 7.86
C GLN A 124 -4.28 -1.56 8.32
N LEU A 125 -5.50 -1.62 8.84
CA LEU A 125 -6.17 -2.88 9.21
C LEU A 125 -6.42 -3.75 7.98
N ALA A 126 -6.86 -3.15 6.86
CA ALA A 126 -7.08 -3.86 5.61
C ALA A 126 -5.76 -4.40 5.04
N GLU A 127 -4.69 -3.61 5.07
CA GLU A 127 -3.36 -4.03 4.62
C GLU A 127 -2.83 -5.24 5.41
N VAL A 128 -2.86 -5.17 6.74
CA VAL A 128 -2.43 -6.29 7.59
C VAL A 128 -3.32 -7.53 7.37
N GLY A 129 -4.62 -7.33 7.18
CA GLY A 129 -5.57 -8.38 6.85
C GLY A 129 -5.22 -9.10 5.55
N MET A 130 -4.98 -8.35 4.47
CA MET A 130 -4.62 -8.90 3.16
C MET A 130 -3.27 -9.63 3.19
N LEU A 131 -2.25 -9.03 3.82
CA LEU A 131 -0.94 -9.68 4.01
C LEU A 131 -1.07 -11.01 4.74
N LYS A 132 -1.88 -11.06 5.81
CA LYS A 132 -2.11 -12.30 6.58
C LYS A 132 -2.86 -13.36 5.78
N MET A 133 -3.74 -12.96 4.86
CA MET A 133 -4.44 -13.89 3.97
C MET A 133 -3.50 -14.45 2.91
N GLN A 134 -2.70 -13.59 2.26
CA GLN A 134 -1.70 -14.00 1.28
C GLN A 134 -0.66 -14.94 1.89
N MET A 135 -0.11 -14.61 3.06
CA MET A 135 0.84 -15.47 3.77
C MET A 135 0.24 -16.82 4.17
N ARG A 136 -1.05 -16.86 4.53
CA ARG A 136 -1.75 -18.12 4.81
C ARG A 136 -1.90 -18.99 3.57
N GLU A 137 -2.12 -18.39 2.41
CA GLU A 137 -2.17 -19.12 1.14
C GLU A 137 -0.79 -19.65 0.74
N GLU A 138 0.25 -18.83 0.83
CA GLU A 138 1.63 -19.24 0.52
C GLU A 138 2.13 -20.33 1.48
N MET A 139 1.85 -20.22 2.78
CA MET A 139 2.23 -21.24 3.77
C MET A 139 1.58 -22.60 3.48
N LYS A 140 0.30 -22.62 3.06
CA LYS A 140 -0.38 -23.86 2.64
C LYS A 140 0.27 -24.47 1.41
N ARG A 141 0.63 -23.66 0.40
CA ARG A 141 1.33 -24.13 -0.80
C ARG A 141 2.72 -24.69 -0.47
N MET A 142 3.48 -24.02 0.41
CA MET A 142 4.78 -24.50 0.87
C MET A 142 4.68 -25.81 1.67
N GLN A 143 3.69 -25.96 2.54
CA GLN A 143 3.45 -27.21 3.26
C GLN A 143 3.12 -28.37 2.30
N GLN A 144 2.29 -28.13 1.30
CA GLN A 144 1.96 -29.15 0.29
C GLN A 144 3.20 -29.55 -0.53
N GLN A 145 4.03 -28.59 -0.93
CA GLN A 145 5.30 -28.87 -1.62
C GLN A 145 6.27 -29.66 -0.73
N GLN A 146 6.41 -29.30 0.55
CA GLN A 146 7.25 -30.05 1.49
C GLN A 146 6.75 -31.47 1.71
N GLN A 147 5.43 -31.67 1.81
CA GLN A 147 4.84 -33.00 1.94
C GLN A 147 5.09 -33.86 0.70
N GLN A 148 4.96 -33.29 -0.50
CA GLN A 148 5.28 -33.99 -1.75
C GLN A 148 6.76 -34.36 -1.84
N GLN A 149 7.66 -33.43 -1.51
CA GLN A 149 9.10 -33.70 -1.49
C GLN A 149 9.50 -34.77 -0.47
N MET A 150 8.88 -34.78 0.71
CA MET A 150 9.13 -35.83 1.71
C MET A 150 8.62 -37.20 1.23
N ALA A 151 7.45 -37.26 0.59
CA ALA A 151 6.93 -38.51 0.03
C ALA A 151 7.82 -39.06 -1.09
N GLU A 152 8.24 -38.21 -2.04
CA GLU A 152 9.16 -38.61 -3.12
C GLU A 152 10.52 -39.08 -2.56
N MET A 153 11.04 -38.42 -1.52
CA MET A 153 12.29 -38.81 -0.86
C MET A 153 12.17 -40.16 -0.15
N GLN A 154 11.04 -40.42 0.51
CA GLN A 154 10.74 -41.71 1.14
C GLN A 154 10.69 -42.83 0.09
N GLU A 155 9.97 -42.63 -1.02
CA GLU A 155 9.93 -43.60 -2.12
C GLU A 155 11.31 -43.87 -2.72
N MET A 156 12.14 -42.83 -2.89
CA MET A 156 13.53 -43.02 -3.34
C MET A 156 14.37 -43.82 -2.34
N MET A 157 14.25 -43.55 -1.05
CA MET A 157 14.96 -44.31 0.00
C MET A 157 14.51 -45.77 0.04
N GLU A 158 13.20 -46.04 -0.09
CA GLU A 158 12.68 -47.41 -0.16
C GLU A 158 13.17 -48.14 -1.41
N MET A 159 13.18 -47.48 -2.57
CA MET A 159 13.75 -48.06 -3.80
C MET A 159 15.24 -48.35 -3.67
N GLN A 160 16.02 -47.47 -3.04
CA GLN A 160 17.45 -47.71 -2.79
C GLN A 160 17.67 -48.87 -1.83
N THR A 161 16.89 -48.95 -0.75
CA THR A 161 16.94 -50.04 0.23
C THR A 161 16.59 -51.38 -0.41
N ASN A 162 15.53 -51.43 -1.22
CA ASN A 162 15.13 -52.62 -1.97
C ASN A 162 16.16 -53.04 -3.02
N ARG A 163 16.79 -52.09 -3.72
CA ARG A 163 17.90 -52.36 -4.67
C ARG A 163 19.14 -52.90 -3.95
N ALA A 164 19.46 -52.38 -2.76
CA ALA A 164 20.55 -52.90 -1.93
C ALA A 164 20.27 -54.34 -1.47
N SER A 165 19.06 -54.61 -0.95
CA SER A 165 18.65 -55.97 -0.56
C SER A 165 18.66 -56.97 -1.72
N LYS A 166 18.28 -56.55 -2.94
CA LYS A 166 18.36 -57.42 -4.14
C LYS A 166 19.79 -57.71 -4.59
N LYS A 167 20.72 -56.76 -4.45
CA LYS A 167 22.15 -57.00 -4.72
C LYS A 167 22.78 -57.95 -3.70
N GLN A 168 22.21 -58.04 -2.50
CA GLN A 168 22.70 -58.90 -1.42
C GLN A 168 22.20 -60.35 -1.48
N GLN A 169 21.26 -60.72 -2.37
CA GLN A 169 20.84 -62.12 -2.51
C GLN A 169 21.96 -62.93 -3.20
N PRO A 170 22.60 -63.91 -2.50
CA PRO A 170 23.61 -64.76 -3.12
C PRO A 170 22.94 -65.61 -4.21
N LYS A 171 23.61 -65.79 -5.35
CA LYS A 171 23.24 -66.78 -6.37
C LYS A 171 23.16 -68.14 -5.70
N VAL A 172 21.96 -68.61 -5.36
CA VAL A 172 21.73 -70.01 -5.01
C VAL A 172 21.74 -70.77 -6.33
N GLU A 173 22.94 -71.26 -6.66
CA GLU A 173 23.22 -72.10 -7.81
C GLU A 173 22.51 -73.44 -7.61
N LYS A 174 21.56 -73.73 -8.51
CA LYS A 174 20.83 -75.00 -8.57
C LYS A 174 21.82 -76.14 -8.87
N TYR A 175 21.89 -77.11 -7.98
CA TYR A 175 22.26 -78.49 -8.27
C TYR A 175 21.16 -79.42 -7.75
#